data_AF-A0A3C1GUC2-F1
#
_entry.id   AF-A0A3C1GUC2-F1
#
_cell.length_a   1.000
_cell.length_b   1.000
_cell.length_c   1.000
_cell.angle_alpha   90.00
_cell.angle_beta   90.00
_cell.angle_gamma   90.00
#
_symmetry.space_group_name_H-M   'P 1'
#
loop_
_entity.id
_entity.type
_entity.pdbx_description
1 polymer ?
#
loop_
_entity_poly.entity_id
_entity_poly.type
_entity_poly.pdbx_seq_one_letter_code
_entity_poly.pdbx_strand_id
1 'polypeptide(L)'
;MTVIDMLKQDYGLDNDQAAGLQAKLKELEAFFDKNFEDSPSFFKTFYSKFEETIAPYGFEERDAKQAEPLVSDLYLQGDFKILVSYIIPAYYQSGGDSEVFSDTYTQLMNSY
;
A
#
# COMPACT_ATOMS: atom_id res chain seq x y z
N MET A 1 -11.38 -11.32 9.34
CA MET A 1 -10.12 -11.85 8.77
C MET A 1 -9.04 -10.88 9.19
N THR A 2 -7.88 -11.35 9.65
CA THR A 2 -6.75 -10.44 9.94
C THR A 2 -5.95 -10.18 8.68
N VAL A 3 -5.08 -9.16 8.69
CA VAL A 3 -4.15 -8.88 7.58
C VAL A 3 -3.21 -10.06 7.36
N ILE A 4 -2.71 -10.68 8.43
CA ILE A 4 -1.90 -11.91 8.31
C ILE A 4 -2.68 -13.04 7.64
N ASP A 5 -3.95 -13.26 8.01
CA ASP A 5 -4.76 -14.31 7.39
C ASP A 5 -4.98 -14.05 5.90
N MET A 6 -5.27 -12.79 5.53
CA MET A 6 -5.42 -12.35 4.13
C MET A 6 -4.14 -12.60 3.33
N LEU A 7 -2.98 -12.14 3.85
CA LEU A 7 -1.69 -12.29 3.20
C LEU A 7 -1.31 -13.76 2.96
N LYS A 8 -1.72 -14.65 3.86
CA LYS A 8 -1.50 -16.09 3.71
C LYS A 8 -2.46 -16.73 2.72
N GLN A 9 -3.74 -16.40 2.80
CA GLN A 9 -4.79 -17.04 2.00
C GLN A 9 -4.77 -16.58 0.55
N ASP A 10 -4.64 -15.28 0.33
CA ASP A 10 -4.83 -14.66 -0.98
C ASP A 10 -3.50 -14.51 -1.73
N TYR A 11 -2.39 -14.40 -0.99
CA TYR A 11 -1.05 -14.16 -1.56
C TYR A 11 -0.05 -15.28 -1.28
N GLY A 12 -0.46 -16.34 -0.58
CA GLY A 12 0.36 -17.53 -0.35
C GLY A 12 1.60 -17.31 0.51
N LEU A 13 1.66 -16.20 1.25
CA LEU A 13 2.76 -15.94 2.18
C LEU A 13 2.72 -16.94 3.35
N ASP A 14 3.88 -17.32 3.87
CA ASP A 14 3.97 -18.05 5.12
C ASP A 14 3.74 -17.12 6.34
N ASN A 15 3.73 -17.69 7.55
CA ASN A 15 3.49 -16.92 8.77
C ASN A 15 4.53 -15.82 9.01
N ASP A 16 5.81 -16.10 8.76
CA ASP A 16 6.91 -15.17 9.03
C ASP A 16 6.92 -14.05 7.97
N GLN A 17 6.64 -14.41 6.71
CA GLN A 17 6.47 -13.46 5.62
C GLN A 17 5.29 -12.52 5.86
N ALA A 18 4.11 -13.07 6.20
CA ALA A 18 2.92 -12.27 6.45
C ALA A 18 3.09 -11.32 7.66
N ALA A 19 3.63 -11.82 8.77
CA ALA A 19 3.92 -11.00 9.94
C ALA A 19 4.97 -9.92 9.64
N GLY A 20 6.02 -10.28 8.90
CA GLY A 20 7.06 -9.35 8.48
C GLY A 20 6.54 -8.24 7.57
N LEU A 21 5.69 -8.57 6.59
CA LEU A 21 5.09 -7.57 5.71
C LEU A 21 4.14 -6.65 6.48
N GLN A 22 3.29 -7.20 7.35
CA GLN A 22 2.41 -6.38 8.20
C GLN A 22 3.20 -5.37 9.04
N ALA A 23 4.30 -5.81 9.66
CA ALA A 23 5.16 -4.93 10.45
C ALA A 23 5.78 -3.80 9.61
N LYS A 24 6.33 -4.13 8.43
CA LYS A 24 6.92 -3.11 7.53
C LYS A 24 5.89 -2.12 6.98
N LEU A 25 4.68 -2.56 6.67
CA LEU A 25 3.60 -1.66 6.25
C LEU A 25 3.24 -0.69 7.39
N LYS A 26 3.28 -1.13 8.65
CA LYS A 26 3.10 -0.25 9.81
C LYS A 26 4.27 0.71 10.03
N GLU A 27 5.50 0.26 9.77
CA GLU A 27 6.66 1.15 9.77
C GLU A 27 6.56 2.21 8.66
N LEU A 28 6.02 1.85 7.50
CA LEU A 28 5.78 2.76 6.37
C LEU A 28 4.72 3.82 6.71
N GLU A 29 3.62 3.42 7.35
CA GLU A 29 2.59 4.35 7.87
C GLU A 29 3.23 5.36 8.84
N ALA A 30 3.99 4.88 9.83
CA ALA A 30 4.70 5.74 10.78
C ALA A 30 5.77 6.63 10.11
N PHE A 31 6.41 6.15 9.05
CA PHE A 31 7.34 6.95 8.25
C PHE A 31 6.62 8.13 7.59
N PHE A 32 5.44 7.90 7.01
CA PHE A 32 4.65 8.99 6.43
C PHE A 32 4.30 10.03 7.48
N ASP A 33 3.67 9.61 8.58
CA ASP A 33 3.20 10.52 9.63
C ASP A 33 4.33 11.38 10.23
N LYS A 34 5.54 10.82 10.34
CA LYS A 34 6.70 11.52 10.91
C LYS A 34 7.40 12.45 9.95
N ASN A 35 7.43 12.12 8.66
CA ASN A 35 8.28 12.79 7.67
C ASN A 35 7.47 13.53 6.60
N PHE A 36 6.15 13.57 6.72
CA PHE A 36 5.27 14.17 5.72
C PHE A 36 5.71 15.59 5.38
N GLU A 37 5.92 15.79 4.08
CA GLU A 37 6.11 17.09 3.46
C GLU A 37 5.21 17.11 2.23
N ASP A 38 4.42 18.17 2.09
CA ASP A 38 3.55 18.36 0.91
C ASP A 38 4.39 18.79 -0.29
N SER A 39 5.17 17.85 -0.83
CA SER A 39 6.05 18.06 -1.98
C SER A 39 6.10 16.84 -2.90
N PRO A 40 6.17 17.05 -4.24
CA PRO A 40 6.26 15.94 -5.19
C PRO A 40 7.44 14.99 -4.92
N SER A 41 8.55 15.52 -4.39
CA SER A 41 9.71 14.72 -3.99
C SER A 41 9.42 13.77 -2.84
N PHE A 42 8.63 14.20 -1.86
CA PHE A 42 8.25 13.36 -0.75
C PHE A 42 7.33 12.24 -1.22
N PHE A 43 6.28 12.55 -2.00
CA PHE A 43 5.36 11.55 -2.52
C PHE A 43 6.07 10.47 -3.36
N LYS A 44 7.00 10.88 -4.23
CA LYS A 44 7.85 9.96 -4.98
C LYS A 44 8.71 9.07 -4.10
N THR A 45 9.32 9.66 -3.07
CA THR A 45 10.14 8.90 -2.12
C THR A 45 9.30 7.91 -1.33
N PHE A 46 8.12 8.33 -0.86
CA PHE A 46 7.21 7.49 -0.10
C PHE A 46 6.69 6.31 -0.94
N TYR A 47 6.23 6.58 -2.17
CA TYR A 47 5.74 5.52 -3.04
C TYR A 47 6.84 4.51 -3.41
N SER A 48 8.06 5.00 -3.69
CA SER A 48 9.20 4.10 -3.91
C SER A 48 9.51 3.23 -2.68
N LYS A 49 9.37 3.76 -1.45
CA LYS A 49 9.48 2.96 -0.22
C LYS A 49 8.38 1.91 -0.07
N PHE A 50 7.17 2.22 -0.52
CA PHE A 50 6.10 1.24 -0.58
C PHE A 50 6.46 0.08 -1.51
N GLU A 51 6.94 0.37 -2.72
CA GLU A 51 7.38 -0.66 -3.67
C GLU A 51 8.53 -1.50 -3.12
N GLU A 52 9.53 -0.87 -2.51
CA GLU A 52 10.64 -1.56 -1.83
C GLU A 52 10.16 -2.44 -0.66
N THR A 53 9.07 -2.05 0.01
CA THR A 53 8.50 -2.79 1.13
C THR A 53 7.84 -4.08 0.67
N ILE A 54 7.12 -4.05 -0.45
CA ILE A 54 6.32 -5.17 -0.93
C ILE A 54 7.10 -6.07 -1.90
N ALA A 55 8.09 -5.55 -2.64
CA ALA A 55 8.86 -6.32 -3.63
C ALA A 55 9.46 -7.64 -3.08
N PRO A 56 10.08 -7.70 -1.87
CA PRO A 56 10.61 -8.94 -1.32
C PRO A 56 9.59 -10.05 -1.07
N TYR A 57 8.29 -9.70 -1.08
CA TYR A 57 7.17 -10.61 -0.86
C TYR A 57 6.49 -11.02 -2.18
N GLY A 58 7.05 -10.64 -3.33
CA GLY A 58 6.60 -11.06 -4.66
C GLY A 58 5.75 -10.04 -5.41
N PHE A 59 5.50 -8.85 -4.84
CA PHE A 59 4.62 -7.82 -5.41
C PHE A 59 5.33 -6.85 -6.38
N GLU A 60 6.25 -7.33 -7.24
CA GLU A 60 7.13 -6.46 -8.04
C GLU A 60 6.47 -5.71 -9.22
N GLU A 61 7.08 -4.57 -9.58
CA GLU A 61 6.69 -3.51 -10.53
C GLU A 61 6.37 -3.95 -11.98
N ARG A 62 6.75 -5.17 -12.42
CA ARG A 62 6.49 -5.61 -13.80
C ARG A 62 5.02 -5.90 -14.09
N ASP A 63 4.21 -6.04 -13.05
CA ASP A 63 2.76 -6.09 -13.13
C ASP A 63 2.20 -5.22 -12.01
N ALA A 64 1.92 -3.94 -12.30
CA ALA A 64 1.09 -3.07 -11.44
C ALA A 64 -0.20 -3.77 -10.95
N LYS A 65 -0.62 -4.82 -11.66
CA LYS A 65 -1.68 -5.78 -11.32
C LYS A 65 -1.50 -6.57 -10.01
N GLN A 66 -0.35 -6.51 -9.34
CA GLN A 66 -0.20 -7.12 -8.00
C GLN A 66 -0.23 -6.12 -6.84
N ALA A 67 0.21 -4.87 -7.08
CA ALA A 67 0.08 -3.81 -6.09
C ALA A 67 -1.38 -3.36 -5.93
N GLU A 68 -2.14 -3.28 -7.04
CA GLU A 68 -3.56 -2.92 -7.03
C GLU A 68 -4.42 -3.82 -6.13
N PRO A 69 -4.44 -5.16 -6.31
CA PRO A 69 -5.19 -6.05 -5.42
C PRO A 69 -4.77 -5.92 -3.96
N LEU A 70 -3.46 -5.82 -3.69
CA LEU A 70 -2.95 -5.68 -2.33
C LEU A 70 -3.46 -4.38 -1.68
N VAL A 71 -3.39 -3.24 -2.38
CA VAL A 71 -3.86 -1.95 -1.87
C VAL A 71 -5.38 -1.97 -1.63
N SER A 72 -6.14 -2.60 -2.53
CA SER A 72 -7.58 -2.80 -2.35
C SER A 72 -7.89 -3.65 -1.11
N ASP A 73 -7.20 -4.79 -0.94
CA ASP A 73 -7.42 -5.68 0.20
C ASP A 73 -7.02 -5.03 1.52
N LEU A 74 -5.90 -4.29 1.54
CA LEU A 74 -5.47 -3.50 2.68
C LEU A 74 -6.49 -2.44 3.06
N TYR A 75 -7.16 -1.81 2.10
CA TYR A 75 -8.23 -0.83 2.37
C TYR A 75 -9.42 -1.47 3.10
N LEU A 76 -9.72 -2.73 2.79
CA LEU A 76 -10.77 -3.49 3.47
C LEU A 76 -10.37 -3.88 4.90
N GLN A 77 -9.07 -3.95 5.20
CA GLN A 77 -8.57 -4.14 6.55
C GLN A 77 -8.53 -2.78 7.27
N GLY A 78 -9.51 -2.51 8.14
CA GLY A 78 -9.69 -1.20 8.79
C GLY A 78 -8.41 -0.55 9.35
N ASP A 79 -7.49 -1.36 9.89
CA ASP A 79 -6.21 -0.89 10.45
C ASP A 79 -5.25 -0.32 9.41
N PHE A 80 -5.42 -0.59 8.12
CA PHE A 80 -4.56 -0.12 7.03
C PHE A 80 -5.22 0.93 6.12
N LYS A 81 -6.46 1.34 6.43
CA LYS A 81 -7.15 2.42 5.68
C LYS A 81 -6.34 3.72 5.62
N ILE A 82 -5.69 4.07 6.73
CA ILE A 82 -4.85 5.27 6.81
C ILE A 82 -3.66 5.13 5.86
N LEU A 83 -2.92 4.02 5.91
CA LEU A 83 -1.83 3.77 4.99
C LEU A 83 -2.26 3.82 3.51
N VAL A 84 -3.40 3.22 3.16
CA VAL A 84 -3.91 3.26 1.78
C VAL A 84 -4.24 4.70 1.35
N SER A 85 -4.78 5.53 2.26
CA SER A 85 -5.02 6.94 1.99
C SER A 85 -3.75 7.75 1.71
N TYR A 86 -2.59 7.21 2.05
CA TYR A 86 -1.28 7.81 1.73
C TYR A 86 -0.69 7.24 0.44
N ILE A 87 -0.80 5.92 0.23
CA ILE A 87 -0.24 5.23 -0.93
C ILE A 87 -0.86 5.73 -2.24
N ILE A 88 -2.19 5.82 -2.31
CA ILE A 88 -2.87 6.15 -3.56
C ILE A 88 -2.53 7.57 -4.04
N PRO A 89 -2.64 8.64 -3.21
CA PRO A 89 -2.21 9.96 -3.63
C PRO A 89 -0.72 10.02 -3.97
N ALA A 90 0.13 9.31 -3.22
CA ALA A 90 1.56 9.28 -3.49
C ALA A 90 1.87 8.68 -4.86
N TYR A 91 1.19 7.61 -5.26
CA TYR A 91 1.32 7.02 -6.59
C TYR A 91 0.98 8.02 -7.69
N TYR A 92 -0.18 8.67 -7.60
CA TYR A 92 -0.61 9.65 -8.61
C TYR A 92 0.31 10.87 -8.67
N GLN A 93 0.73 11.39 -7.52
CA GLN A 93 1.67 12.51 -7.46
C GLN A 93 3.09 12.15 -7.93
N SER A 94 3.42 10.86 -7.98
CA SER A 94 4.68 10.36 -8.54
C SER A 94 4.65 10.21 -10.06
N GLY A 95 3.53 10.50 -10.70
CA GLY A 95 3.30 10.30 -12.13
C GLY A 95 2.72 8.93 -12.50
N GLY A 96 2.16 8.22 -11.51
CA GLY A 96 1.43 6.96 -11.72
C GLY A 96 0.15 7.14 -12.55
N ASP A 97 -0.31 6.05 -13.17
CA ASP A 97 -1.52 6.04 -13.99
C ASP A 97 -2.78 6.15 -13.11
N SER A 98 -3.61 7.17 -13.33
CA SER A 98 -4.82 7.39 -12.54
C SER A 98 -5.76 6.19 -12.47
N GLU A 99 -5.73 5.31 -13.49
CA GLU A 99 -6.61 4.16 -13.59
C GLU A 99 -6.27 3.04 -12.59
N VAL A 100 -4.99 2.87 -12.21
CA VAL A 100 -4.50 1.68 -11.46
C VAL A 100 -5.14 1.51 -10.08
N PHE A 101 -5.42 2.60 -9.37
CA PHE A 101 -6.11 2.54 -8.06
C PHE A 101 -7.47 3.22 -8.09
N SER A 102 -8.03 3.49 -9.26
CA SER A 102 -9.22 4.33 -9.44
C SER A 102 -10.44 3.85 -8.63
N ASP A 103 -10.68 2.53 -8.57
CA ASP A 103 -11.76 1.93 -7.79
C ASP A 103 -11.57 2.13 -6.30
N THR A 104 -10.38 1.80 -5.78
CA THR A 104 -10.06 1.97 -4.36
C THR A 104 -10.08 3.45 -3.96
N TYR A 105 -9.57 4.33 -4.83
CA TYR A 105 -9.60 5.78 -4.62
C TYR A 105 -11.04 6.31 -4.54
N THR A 106 -11.91 5.86 -5.43
CA THR A 106 -13.33 6.24 -5.44
C THR A 106 -14.03 5.81 -4.15
N GLN A 107 -13.76 4.59 -3.66
CA GLN A 107 -14.28 4.13 -2.38
C GLN A 107 -13.77 4.98 -1.20
N LEU A 108 -12.50 5.38 -1.25
CA LEU A 108 -11.87 6.22 -0.24
C LEU A 108 -12.54 7.60 -0.18
N MET A 109 -12.80 8.21 -1.34
CA MET A 109 -13.48 9.50 -1.45
C MET A 109 -14.95 9.44 -1.00
N ASN A 110 -15.65 8.33 -1.23
CA ASN A 110 -17.05 8.14 -0.82
C ASN A 110 -17.23 7.79 0.67
N SER A 111 -16.13 7.57 1.40
CA SER A 111 -16.15 7.20 2.83
C SER A 111 -16.06 8.41 3.77
N TYR A 112 -15.98 9.62 3.23
CA TYR A 112 -15.99 10.92 3.92
C TYR A 112 -17.31 11.67 3.66
#